data_AF-A0A369XSK2-F1
#
_entry.id   AF-A0A369XSK2-F1
#
_cell.length_a   1.000
_cell.length_b   1.000
_cell.length_c   1.000
_cell.angle_alpha   90.00
_cell.angle_beta   90.00
_cell.angle_gamma   90.00
#
_symmetry.space_group_name_H-M   'P 1'
#
loop_
_entity.id
_entity.type
_entity.pdbx_description
1 polymer ?
#
loop_
_entity_poly.entity_id
_entity_poly.type
_entity_poly.pdbx_seq_one_letter_code
_entity_poly.pdbx_strand_id
1 'polypeptide(L)' 'SLIVRRGYKRAIVALAHKMLRTIFFMLKRGEHYRDSATNYEQLSVQRNASRWIKALTRFGFIPAAA' A
#
# COMPACT_ATOMS: atom_id res chain seq x y z
N SER A 1 11.92 10.01 -7.12
CA SER A 1 12.07 8.77 -7.92
C SER A 1 13.49 8.22 -7.79
N LEU A 2 13.67 6.91 -7.57
CA LEU A 2 15.00 6.25 -7.49
C LEU A 2 15.80 6.40 -8.79
N ILE A 3 15.09 6.38 -9.93
CA ILE A 3 15.67 6.52 -11.27
C ILE A 3 16.37 7.88 -11.42
N VAL A 4 15.73 8.96 -10.98
CA VAL A 4 16.25 10.34 -11.04
C VAL A 4 17.53 10.50 -10.20
N ARG A 5 17.66 9.77 -9.08
CA ARG A 5 18.78 9.94 -8.14
C ARG A 5 19.96 9.00 -8.38
N ARG A 6 19.72 7.80 -8.94
CA ARG A 6 20.75 6.74 -9.05
C ARG A 6 21.00 6.27 -10.48
N GLY A 7 20.14 6.63 -11.43
CA GLY A 7 20.17 6.08 -12.78
C GLY A 7 19.50 4.71 -12.88
N TYR A 8 19.02 4.37 -14.08
CA TYR A 8 18.17 3.21 -14.36
C TYR A 8 18.72 1.89 -13.82
N LYS A 9 19.96 1.53 -14.16
CA LYS A 9 20.58 0.25 -13.75
C LYS A 9 20.67 0.11 -12.22
N ARG A 10 21.11 1.18 -11.53
CA ARG A 10 21.23 1.19 -10.06
C ARG A 10 19.86 1.23 -9.37
N ALA A 11 18.85 1.83 -10.01
CA ALA A 11 17.48 1.81 -9.51
C ALA A 11 16.88 0.40 -9.54
N ILE A 12 17.12 -0.38 -10.60
CA ILE A 12 16.70 -1.80 -10.68
C ILE A 12 17.33 -2.62 -9.56
N VAL A 13 18.65 -2.51 -9.37
CA VAL A 13 19.37 -3.26 -8.31
C VAL A 13 18.84 -2.90 -6.92
N ALA A 14 18.60 -1.61 -6.67
CA ALA A 14 18.05 -1.17 -5.38
C ALA A 14 16.63 -1.69 -5.14
N LEU A 15 15.79 -1.73 -6.18
CA LEU A 15 14.44 -2.29 -6.12
C LEU A 15 14.50 -3.80 -5.86
N ALA A 16 15.32 -4.54 -6.62
CA ALA A 16 15.49 -5.97 -6.47
C ALA A 16 15.99 -6.35 -5.05
N HIS A 17 16.98 -5.61 -4.51
CA HIS A 17 17.44 -5.83 -3.13
C HIS A 17 16.33 -5.60 -2.11
N LYS A 18 15.51 -4.55 -2.28
CA LYS A 18 14.37 -4.29 -1.39
C LYS A 18 13.37 -5.45 -1.44
N MET A 19 13.01 -5.91 -2.63
CA MET A 19 12.08 -7.03 -2.83
C MET A 19 12.61 -8.33 -2.21
N LEU A 20 13.89 -8.66 -2.45
CA LEU A 20 14.51 -9.87 -1.90
C LEU A 20 14.52 -9.86 -0.38
N ARG A 21 14.83 -8.71 0.24
CA ARG A 21 14.80 -8.55 1.70
C ARG A 21 13.38 -8.78 2.25
N THR A 22 12.36 -8.20 1.61
CA THR A 22 10.97 -8.40 2.03
C THR A 22 10.56 -9.86 1.94
N ILE A 23 10.82 -10.51 0.81
CA ILE A 23 10.51 -11.94 0.59
C ILE A 23 11.23 -12.81 1.62
N PHE A 24 12.52 -12.58 1.86
CA PHE A 24 13.29 -13.32 2.85
C PHE A 24 12.66 -13.25 4.24
N PHE A 25 12.26 -12.06 4.69
CA PHE A 25 11.63 -11.91 6.01
C PHE A 25 10.21 -12.47 6.08
N MET A 26 9.43 -12.40 5.00
CA MET A 26 8.13 -13.05 4.92
C MET A 26 8.27 -14.57 5.09
N LEU A 27 9.14 -15.19 4.30
CA LEU A 27 9.38 -16.63 4.35
C LEU A 27 9.96 -17.05 5.71
N LYS A 28 10.93 -16.30 6.24
CA LYS A 28 11.55 -16.59 7.54
C LYS A 28 10.57 -16.52 8.71
N ARG A 29 9.59 -15.62 8.65
CA ARG A 29 8.59 -15.42 9.73
C ARG A 29 7.32 -16.24 9.52
N GLY A 30 7.09 -16.78 8.33
CA GLY A 30 5.82 -17.40 7.96
C GLY A 30 4.66 -16.40 7.89
N GLU A 31 4.98 -15.11 7.74
CA GLU A 31 4.00 -14.02 7.79
C GLU A 31 3.65 -13.54 6.39
N HIS A 32 2.44 -13.03 6.23
CA HIS A 32 1.98 -12.42 4.99
C HIS A 32 2.79 -11.16 4.64
N TYR A 33 2.70 -10.72 3.38
CA TYR A 33 3.41 -9.55 2.90
C TYR A 33 3.02 -8.32 3.72
N ARG A 34 4.01 -7.71 4.37
CA ARG A 34 3.88 -6.44 5.10
C ARG A 34 4.99 -5.51 4.62
N ASP A 35 4.66 -4.51 3.80
CA ASP A 35 5.60 -3.43 3.49
C ASP A 35 5.67 -2.50 4.70
N SER A 36 6.82 -2.46 5.37
CA SER A 36 7.02 -1.55 6.51
C SER A 36 6.96 -0.07 6.11
N ALA A 37 7.10 0.24 4.82
CA ALA A 37 7.11 1.62 4.33
C ALA A 37 5.74 2.10 3.84
N THR A 38 4.80 1.19 3.55
CA THR A 38 3.54 1.53 2.87
C THR A 38 2.37 0.99 3.66
N ASN A 39 1.60 1.88 4.29
CA ASN A 39 0.33 1.52 4.91
C ASN A 39 -0.76 1.38 3.83
N TYR A 40 -0.90 0.16 3.30
CA TYR A 40 -1.88 -0.14 2.25
C TYR A 40 -3.32 0.04 2.69
N GLU A 41 -3.64 -0.20 3.97
CA GLU A 41 -4.98 0.02 4.51
C GLU A 41 -5.34 1.51 4.42
N GLN A 42 -4.45 2.38 4.88
CA GLN A 42 -4.63 3.82 4.78
C GLN A 42 -4.77 4.30 3.33
N LEU A 43 -3.97 3.75 2.41
CA LEU A 43 -4.05 4.09 0.98
C LEU A 43 -5.40 3.64 0.36
N SER A 44 -5.86 2.44 0.72
CA SER A 44 -7.16 1.91 0.28
C SER A 44 -8.30 2.78 0.81
N VAL A 45 -8.27 3.15 2.09
CA VAL A 45 -9.25 4.04 2.71
C VAL A 45 -9.26 5.40 2.00
N GLN A 46 -8.11 6.05 1.80
CA GLN A 46 -8.06 7.33 1.10
C GLN A 46 -8.69 7.27 -0.31
N ARG A 47 -8.45 6.18 -1.04
CA ARG A 47 -8.94 6.04 -2.41
C ARG A 47 -10.42 5.69 -2.49
N ASN A 48 -10.93 4.93 -1.53
CA ASN A 48 -12.27 4.35 -1.59
C ASN A 48 -13.30 5.04 -0.68
N ALA A 49 -12.86 5.77 0.35
CA ALA A 49 -13.72 6.28 1.42
C ALA A 49 -14.92 7.07 0.89
N SER A 50 -14.71 8.02 -0.02
CA SER A 50 -15.81 8.86 -0.53
C SER A 50 -16.91 8.03 -1.21
N ARG A 51 -16.52 7.00 -1.97
CA ARG A 51 -17.45 6.10 -2.66
C ARG A 51 -18.24 5.25 -1.66
N TRP A 52 -17.56 4.75 -0.64
CA TRP A 52 -18.16 3.90 0.38
C TRP A 52 -19.10 4.70 1.27
N ILE A 53 -18.72 5.91 1.70
CA ILE A 53 -19.58 6.82 2.45
C ILE A 53 -20.87 7.10 1.67
N LYS A 54 -20.77 7.47 0.39
CA LYS A 54 -21.96 7.69 -0.47
C LYS A 54 -22.87 6.46 -0.56
N ALA A 55 -22.30 5.28 -0.72
CA ALA A 55 -23.07 4.03 -0.80
C ALA A 55 -23.77 3.71 0.53
N LEU A 56 -23.03 3.80 1.63
CA LEU A 56 -23.54 3.53 2.97
C LEU A 56 -24.66 4.52 3.35
N THR A 57 -24.52 5.80 2.99
CA THR A 57 -25.59 6.80 3.18
C THR A 57 -26.81 6.48 2.32
N ARG A 58 -26.62 6.12 1.04
CA ARG A 58 -27.73 5.80 0.12
C ARG A 58 -28.57 4.61 0.60
N PHE A 59 -27.93 3.59 1.15
CA PHE A 59 -28.61 2.38 1.64
C PHE A 59 -29.03 2.47 3.11
N GLY A 60 -28.83 3.62 3.76
CA GLY A 60 -29.28 3.85 5.15
C GLY A 60 -28.44 3.15 6.21
N PHE A 61 -27.24 2.67 5.88
CA PHE A 61 -26.33 2.07 6.87
C PHE A 61 -25.65 3.10 7.76
N ILE A 62 -25.52 4.34 7.28
CA ILE A 62 -25.03 5.48 8.07
C ILE A 62 -25.93 6.70 7.85
N PRO A 63 -26.15 7.55 8.87
CA PRO A 63 -26.89 8.79 8.69
C PRO A 63 -26.19 9.70 7.67
N ALA A 64 -26.97 10.41 6.86
CA ALA A 64 -26.43 11.48 6.04
C ALA A 64 -25.79 12.51 6.97
N ALA A 65 -24.54 12.88 6.71
CA ALA A 65 -23.89 13.95 7.44
C ALA A 65 -24.75 15.22 7.29
N ALA A 66 -25.08 15.85 8.41
CA ALA A 66 -25.86 17.07 8.48
C ALA A 66 -25.16 18.24 7.76
#